data_AF-A0A0F9HK69-F1
#
_entry.id   AF-A0A0F9HK69-F1
#
_cell.length_a   1.000
_cell.length_b   1.000
_cell.length_c   1.000
_cell.angle_alpha   90.00
_cell.angle_beta   90.00
_cell.angle_gamma   90.00
#
_symmetry.space_group_name_H-M   'P 1'
#
loop_
_entity.id
_entity.type
_entity.pdbx_description
1 polymer ?
#
loop_
_entity_poly.entity_id
_entity_poly.type
_entity_poly.pdbx_seq_one_letter_code
_entity_poly.pdbx_strand_id
1 'polypeptide(L)'
;MTETKEKKTSEIKKEADEISCPVKRAVYFVDEFLKGPMCGKCFPCEMGSYEALVRLRGIEGGSGAEDDLGALRRIAGEMLKTSRCKKGKDTANFIIEWIDTDVFAGHIQGVCADKECMALVEYVVIPDKCTNCALCHEACKDNAITGEKAATFLSEYVPFEISQERCTKCGECIKVCPEEAIELIDVMDAEGVEV
;
A
#
# COMPACT_ATOMS: atom_id res chain seq x y z
N MET A 1 -1.16 -12.79 28.87
CA MET A 1 -0.44 -11.58 28.46
C MET A 1 0.82 -12.06 27.76
N THR A 2 0.79 -12.13 26.43
CA THR A 2 1.91 -12.65 25.64
C THR A 2 3.06 -11.65 25.70
N GLU A 3 4.15 -12.04 26.34
CA GLU A 3 5.41 -11.30 26.38
C GLU A 3 5.89 -11.07 24.95
N THR A 4 5.63 -9.87 24.42
CA THR A 4 6.11 -9.50 23.10
C THR A 4 7.55 -9.06 23.31
N LYS A 5 8.49 -9.96 23.02
CA LYS A 5 9.93 -9.73 23.13
C LYS A 5 10.26 -8.43 22.38
N GLU A 6 10.77 -7.42 23.08
CA GLU A 6 11.13 -6.13 22.46
C GLU A 6 12.14 -6.37 21.33
N LYS A 7 11.68 -6.21 20.08
CA LYS A 7 12.55 -6.37 18.90
C LYS A 7 13.65 -5.31 18.92
N LYS A 8 14.87 -5.69 18.53
CA LYS A 8 15.95 -4.71 18.39
C LYS A 8 15.78 -3.94 17.07
N THR A 9 16.21 -2.68 17.04
CA THR A 9 16.17 -1.83 15.84
C THR A 9 16.87 -2.48 14.63
N SER A 10 17.90 -3.29 14.86
CA SER A 10 18.61 -4.04 13.81
C SER A 10 17.81 -5.21 13.24
N GLU A 11 16.92 -5.81 14.02
CA GLU A 11 16.04 -6.89 13.57
C GLU A 11 14.88 -6.31 12.76
N ILE A 12 14.28 -5.22 13.24
CA ILE A 12 13.25 -4.48 12.52
C ILE A 12 13.75 -4.02 11.15
N LYS A 13 14.99 -3.53 11.05
CA LYS A 13 15.56 -3.12 9.76
C LYS A 13 15.66 -4.30 8.77
N LYS A 14 16.04 -5.49 9.22
CA LYS A 14 16.12 -6.69 8.36
C LYS A 14 14.74 -7.12 7.87
N GLU A 15 13.75 -7.14 8.76
CA GLU A 15 12.36 -7.45 8.39
C GLU A 15 11.80 -6.40 7.42
N ALA A 16 12.16 -5.12 7.60
CA ALA A 16 11.76 -4.06 6.69
C ALA A 16 12.41 -4.23 5.29
N ASP A 17 13.65 -4.71 5.22
CA ASP A 17 14.35 -4.95 3.95
C ASP A 17 13.72 -6.07 3.10
N GLU A 18 12.92 -6.96 3.71
CA GLU A 18 12.15 -8.00 3.00
C GLU A 18 10.89 -7.47 2.30
N ILE A 19 10.44 -6.25 2.65
CA ILE A 19 9.26 -5.60 2.04
C ILE A 19 9.67 -4.94 0.73
N SER A 20 9.00 -5.26 -0.38
CA SER A 20 9.37 -4.73 -1.71
C SER A 20 9.13 -3.24 -1.78
N CYS A 21 7.94 -2.78 -1.40
CA CYS A 21 7.55 -1.37 -1.51
C CYS A 21 8.32 -0.49 -0.50
N PRO A 22 9.08 0.53 -0.96
CA PRO A 22 9.77 1.51 -0.12
C PRO A 22 8.88 2.25 0.89
N VAL A 23 7.65 2.59 0.50
CA VAL A 23 6.70 3.30 1.39
C VAL A 23 6.27 2.38 2.52
N LYS A 24 5.88 1.15 2.19
CA LYS A 24 5.47 0.13 3.17
C LYS A 24 6.62 -0.27 4.10
N ARG A 25 7.83 -0.33 3.57
CA ARG A 25 9.07 -0.50 4.33
C ARG A 25 9.27 0.64 5.35
N ALA A 26 9.07 1.89 4.94
CA ALA A 26 9.14 3.05 5.82
C ALA A 26 8.06 3.00 6.92
N VAL A 27 6.80 2.70 6.56
CA VAL A 27 5.70 2.53 7.52
C VAL A 27 6.04 1.45 8.55
N TYR A 28 6.44 0.26 8.10
CA TYR A 28 6.75 -0.87 8.97
C TYR A 28 7.87 -0.53 9.97
N PHE A 29 8.97 0.03 9.48
CA PHE A 29 10.11 0.38 10.32
C PHE A 29 9.71 1.39 11.41
N VAL A 30 8.99 2.45 11.05
CA VAL A 30 8.59 3.50 12.00
C VAL A 30 7.54 2.97 12.99
N ASP A 31 6.58 2.18 12.55
CA ASP A 31 5.55 1.58 13.41
C ASP A 31 6.15 0.61 14.45
N GLU A 32 7.02 -0.31 14.00
CA GLU A 32 7.71 -1.22 14.91
C GLU A 32 8.69 -0.48 15.83
N PHE A 33 9.31 0.61 15.36
CA PHE A 33 10.13 1.48 16.21
C PHE A 33 9.31 2.11 17.35
N LEU A 34 8.12 2.63 17.05
CA LEU A 34 7.22 3.22 18.05
C LEU A 34 6.71 2.17 19.06
N LYS A 35 6.43 0.94 18.60
CA LYS A 35 5.87 -0.14 19.44
C LYS A 35 6.88 -0.80 20.38
N GLY A 36 8.18 -0.75 20.07
CA GLY A 36 9.20 -1.44 20.86
C GLY A 36 10.40 -0.57 21.23
N PRO A 37 11.38 -0.36 20.32
CA PRO A 37 12.66 0.27 20.64
C PRO A 37 12.63 1.72 21.13
N MET A 38 11.52 2.44 20.89
CA MET A 38 11.37 3.84 21.27
C MET A 38 11.30 4.01 22.78
N CYS A 39 12.13 4.92 23.33
CA CYS A 39 12.18 5.17 24.77
C CYS A 39 11.32 6.34 25.27
N GLY A 40 10.74 7.15 24.38
CA GLY A 40 9.88 8.30 24.75
C GLY A 40 10.57 9.45 25.50
N LYS A 41 11.90 9.50 25.55
CA LYS A 41 12.63 10.47 26.41
C LYS A 41 12.94 11.81 25.75
N CYS A 42 12.76 11.93 24.43
CA CYS A 42 13.00 13.17 23.72
C CYS A 42 11.84 13.49 22.76
N PHE A 43 11.22 14.64 23.00
CA PHE A 43 10.05 15.11 22.27
C PHE A 43 10.21 15.11 20.74
N PRO A 44 11.35 15.54 20.16
CA PRO A 44 11.52 15.51 18.70
C PRO A 44 11.44 14.09 18.12
N CYS A 45 11.99 13.09 18.81
CA CYS A 45 11.93 11.70 18.35
C CYS A 45 10.53 11.12 18.53
N GLU A 46 9.91 11.33 19.69
CA GLU A 46 8.60 10.76 20.00
C GLU A 46 7.50 11.32 19.09
N MET A 47 7.32 12.65 19.10
CA MET A 47 6.31 13.30 18.28
C MET A 47 6.66 13.26 16.80
N GLY A 48 7.94 13.37 16.46
CA GLY A 48 8.39 13.30 15.07
C GLY A 48 8.15 11.92 14.47
N SER A 49 8.49 10.83 15.17
CA SER A 49 8.20 9.48 14.69
C SER A 49 6.70 9.19 14.59
N TYR A 50 5.90 9.70 15.54
CA TYR A 50 4.44 9.55 15.48
C TYR A 50 3.84 10.28 14.28
N GLU A 51 4.16 11.57 14.12
CA GLU A 51 3.67 12.39 13.01
C GLU A 51 4.16 11.84 11.66
N ALA A 52 5.41 11.38 11.59
CA ALA A 52 5.92 10.73 10.38
C ALA A 52 5.11 9.48 10.04
N LEU A 53 4.77 8.63 11.02
CA LEU A 53 3.97 7.44 10.78
C LEU A 53 2.57 7.76 10.24
N VAL A 54 1.92 8.79 10.78
CA VAL A 54 0.59 9.22 10.31
C VAL A 54 0.64 9.58 8.83
N ARG A 55 1.65 10.36 8.41
CA ARG A 55 1.83 10.77 7.01
C ARG A 55 2.21 9.60 6.11
N LEU A 56 3.12 8.75 6.56
CA LEU A 56 3.53 7.56 5.82
C LEU A 56 2.34 6.61 5.57
N ARG A 57 1.46 6.43 6.57
CA ARG A 57 0.21 5.67 6.40
C ARG A 57 -0.78 6.36 5.45
N GLY A 58 -0.83 7.70 5.48
CA GLY A 58 -1.60 8.47 4.51
C GLY A 58 -1.17 8.20 3.07
N ILE A 59 0.14 8.21 2.83
CA ILE A 59 0.75 7.92 1.52
C ILE A 59 0.53 6.45 1.12
N GLU A 60 0.77 5.50 2.03
CA GLU A 60 0.48 4.07 1.80
C GLU A 60 -1.00 3.82 1.47
N GLY A 61 -1.90 4.57 2.11
CA GLY A 61 -3.34 4.50 1.93
C GLY A 61 -3.89 5.29 0.74
N GLY A 62 -3.05 5.90 -0.10
CA GLY A 62 -3.48 6.67 -1.27
C GLY A 62 -4.12 8.02 -0.96
N SER A 63 -3.98 8.52 0.27
CA SER A 63 -4.46 9.85 0.71
C SER A 63 -3.33 10.87 0.88
N GLY A 64 -2.12 10.53 0.43
CA GLY A 64 -0.93 11.36 0.56
C GLY A 64 -0.96 12.58 -0.36
N ALA A 65 -0.53 13.72 0.15
CA ALA A 65 -0.38 14.96 -0.61
C ALA A 65 1.11 15.35 -0.75
N GLU A 66 1.42 16.24 -1.69
CA GLU A 66 2.78 16.79 -1.84
C GLU A 66 3.29 17.47 -0.55
N ASP A 67 2.36 18.08 0.19
CA ASP A 67 2.63 18.66 1.51
C ASP A 67 3.12 17.63 2.55
N ASP A 68 2.74 16.35 2.42
CA ASP A 68 3.22 15.29 3.30
C ASP A 68 4.72 15.04 3.11
N LEU A 69 5.23 15.08 1.87
CA LEU A 69 6.68 14.96 1.63
C LEU A 69 7.43 16.14 2.23
N GLY A 70 6.91 17.35 2.05
CA GLY A 70 7.47 18.55 2.66
C GLY A 70 7.50 18.46 4.18
N ALA A 71 6.41 17.98 4.79
CA ALA A 71 6.32 17.79 6.23
C ALA A 71 7.28 16.70 6.73
N LEU A 72 7.33 15.56 6.06
CA LEU A 72 8.21 14.44 6.41
C LEU A 72 9.70 14.85 6.35
N ARG A 73 10.12 15.59 5.32
CA ARG A 73 11.50 16.13 5.25
C ARG A 73 11.82 17.05 6.42
N ARG A 74 10.89 17.93 6.80
CA ARG A 74 11.08 18.82 7.97
C ARG A 74 11.18 18.03 9.27
N ILE A 75 10.26 17.10 9.49
CA ILE A 75 10.21 16.26 10.68
C ILE A 75 11.51 15.46 10.82
N ALA A 76 11.89 14.73 9.77
CA ALA A 76 13.10 13.91 9.79
C ALA A 76 14.37 14.77 9.93
N GLY A 77 14.43 15.93 9.27
CA GLY A 77 15.54 16.87 9.41
C GLY A 77 15.71 17.40 10.83
N GLU A 78 14.62 17.76 11.51
CA GLU A 78 14.64 18.19 12.91
C GLU A 78 14.95 17.03 13.87
N MET A 79 14.37 15.85 13.64
CA MET A 79 14.68 14.64 14.40
C MET A 79 16.17 14.31 14.34
N LEU A 80 16.78 14.39 13.16
CA LEU A 80 18.20 14.07 12.95
C LEU A 80 19.11 15.01 13.76
N LYS A 81 18.81 16.31 13.77
CA LYS A 81 19.60 17.33 14.46
C LYS A 81 19.40 17.30 15.98
N THR A 82 18.18 17.11 16.44
CA THR A 82 17.78 17.38 17.84
C THR A 82 17.59 16.12 18.70
N SER A 83 17.50 14.93 18.10
CA SER A 83 17.37 13.68 18.85
C SER A 83 18.58 13.41 19.74
N ARG A 84 18.31 12.97 20.97
CA ARG A 84 19.35 12.76 22.00
C ARG A 84 20.11 11.44 21.84
N CYS A 85 19.47 10.41 21.28
CA CYS A 85 20.06 9.08 21.15
C CYS A 85 20.31 8.71 19.69
N LYS A 86 21.22 7.74 19.48
CA LYS A 86 21.54 7.23 18.15
C LYS A 86 20.31 6.64 17.45
N LYS A 87 19.47 5.89 18.17
CA LYS A 87 18.25 5.27 17.60
C LYS A 87 17.31 6.31 16.96
N GLY A 88 17.05 7.43 17.63
CA GLY A 88 16.19 8.49 17.08
C GLY A 88 16.79 9.15 15.84
N LYS A 89 18.11 9.33 15.81
CA LYS A 89 18.83 9.82 14.63
C LYS A 89 18.83 8.81 13.48
N ASP A 90 19.01 7.53 13.78
CA ASP A 90 18.97 6.45 12.80
C ASP A 90 17.57 6.33 12.17
N THR A 91 16.50 6.47 12.96
CA THR A 91 15.12 6.53 12.45
C THR A 91 14.91 7.72 11.51
N ALA A 92 15.44 8.89 11.87
CA ALA A 92 15.37 10.07 11.02
C ALA A 92 16.11 9.88 9.68
N ASN A 93 17.31 9.30 9.72
CA ASN A 93 18.08 8.97 8.51
C ASN A 93 17.32 7.98 7.63
N PHE A 94 16.74 6.94 8.21
CA PHE A 94 15.95 5.96 7.46
C PHE A 94 14.79 6.63 6.71
N ILE A 95 14.08 7.55 7.35
CA ILE A 95 12.99 8.30 6.72
C ILE A 95 13.53 9.17 5.57
N ILE A 96 14.64 9.87 5.76
CA ILE A 96 15.26 10.73 4.72
C ILE A 96 15.71 9.90 3.51
N GLU A 97 16.42 8.78 3.74
CA GLU A 97 16.93 7.89 2.69
C GLU A 97 15.81 7.42 1.74
N TRP A 98 14.61 7.17 2.27
CA TRP A 98 13.48 6.70 1.47
C TRP A 98 12.66 7.83 0.82
N ILE A 99 12.48 8.98 1.48
CA ILE A 99 11.72 10.11 0.92
C ILE A 99 12.38 10.72 -0.32
N ASP A 100 13.71 10.69 -0.37
CA ASP A 100 14.45 11.23 -1.53
C ASP A 100 14.40 10.29 -2.76
N THR A 101 13.63 9.20 -2.69
CA THR A 101 13.35 8.33 -3.84
C THR A 101 12.09 8.78 -4.60
N ASP A 102 12.07 8.54 -5.92
CA ASP A 102 10.92 8.89 -6.78
C ASP A 102 9.65 8.08 -6.47
N VAL A 103 9.76 7.00 -5.68
CA VAL A 103 8.65 6.10 -5.35
C VAL A 103 7.58 6.80 -4.53
N PHE A 104 7.96 7.69 -3.62
CA PHE A 104 7.02 8.46 -2.80
C PHE A 104 6.19 9.44 -3.64
N ALA A 105 6.81 10.06 -4.65
CA ALA A 105 6.11 10.90 -5.60
C ALA A 105 5.11 10.07 -6.45
N GLY A 106 5.51 8.88 -6.88
CA GLY A 106 4.62 7.94 -7.57
C GLY A 106 3.39 7.54 -6.74
N HIS A 107 3.56 7.29 -5.43
CA HIS A 107 2.43 6.96 -4.56
C HIS A 107 1.44 8.12 -4.39
N ILE A 108 1.91 9.37 -4.41
CA ILE A 108 1.04 10.56 -4.40
C ILE A 108 0.26 10.68 -5.71
N GLN A 109 0.84 10.21 -6.81
CA GLN A 109 0.15 10.10 -8.11
C GLN A 109 -0.74 8.86 -8.21
N GLY A 110 -0.81 8.04 -7.17
CA GLY A 110 -1.66 6.85 -7.13
C GLY A 110 -1.03 5.59 -7.72
N VAL A 111 0.30 5.56 -7.90
CA VAL A 111 1.03 4.45 -8.53
C VAL A 111 1.92 3.73 -7.52
N CYS A 112 1.78 2.42 -7.40
CA CYS A 112 2.66 1.56 -6.61
C CYS A 112 3.40 0.59 -7.54
N ALA A 113 4.66 0.91 -7.88
CA ALA A 113 5.48 0.08 -8.79
C ALA A 113 5.58 -1.40 -8.38
N ASP A 114 5.59 -1.67 -7.07
CA ASP A 114 5.66 -3.03 -6.50
C ASP A 114 4.29 -3.70 -6.31
N LYS A 115 3.18 -2.98 -6.53
CA LYS A 115 1.78 -3.44 -6.35
C LYS A 115 1.45 -4.04 -4.97
N GLU A 116 2.17 -3.63 -3.93
CA GLU A 116 1.96 -4.10 -2.55
C GLU A 116 0.99 -3.24 -1.73
N CYS A 117 0.77 -1.99 -2.15
CA CYS A 117 -0.14 -1.06 -1.48
C CYS A 117 -1.56 -1.27 -2.00
N MET A 118 -2.34 -2.07 -1.28
CA MET A 118 -3.72 -2.42 -1.67
C MET A 118 -4.64 -1.22 -1.89
N ALA A 119 -4.35 -0.07 -1.27
CA ALA A 119 -5.12 1.16 -1.50
C ALA A 119 -4.93 1.71 -2.93
N LEU A 120 -3.75 1.51 -3.52
CA LEU A 120 -3.34 2.09 -4.80
C LEU A 120 -3.53 1.15 -6.01
N VAL A 121 -4.01 -0.07 -5.77
CA VAL A 121 -4.21 -1.07 -6.84
C VAL A 121 -5.68 -1.44 -6.96
N GLU A 122 -6.15 -1.66 -8.18
CA GLU A 122 -7.51 -2.05 -8.50
C GLU A 122 -7.51 -3.36 -9.30
N TYR A 123 -8.53 -4.18 -9.06
CA TYR A 123 -8.71 -5.41 -9.84
C TYR A 123 -9.56 -5.11 -11.05
N VAL A 124 -9.03 -5.33 -12.24
CA VAL A 124 -9.74 -5.12 -13.50
C VAL A 124 -9.77 -6.41 -14.30
N VAL A 125 -10.90 -6.69 -14.92
CA VAL A 125 -11.07 -7.82 -15.83
C VAL A 125 -10.69 -7.36 -17.23
N ILE A 126 -9.78 -8.06 -17.89
CA ILE A 126 -9.40 -7.83 -19.28
C ILE A 126 -10.44 -8.49 -20.19
N PRO A 127 -11.23 -7.71 -20.97
CA PRO A 127 -12.29 -8.25 -21.81
C PRO A 127 -11.81 -9.33 -22.79
N ASP A 128 -10.63 -9.13 -23.38
CA ASP A 128 -10.07 -10.01 -24.40
C ASP A 128 -9.75 -11.42 -23.91
N LYS A 129 -9.50 -11.58 -22.61
CA LYS A 129 -9.19 -12.87 -21.98
C LYS A 129 -10.41 -13.48 -21.28
N CYS A 130 -11.48 -12.72 -21.09
CA CYS A 130 -12.62 -13.16 -20.30
C CYS A 130 -13.54 -14.09 -21.10
N THR A 131 -13.71 -15.33 -20.63
CA THR A 131 -14.61 -16.32 -21.24
C THR A 131 -16.01 -16.34 -20.64
N ASN A 132 -16.35 -15.39 -19.76
CA ASN A 132 -17.64 -15.28 -19.10
C ASN A 132 -18.12 -16.56 -18.38
N CYS A 133 -17.18 -17.27 -17.74
CA CYS A 133 -17.43 -18.52 -17.01
C CYS A 133 -18.16 -18.32 -15.66
N ALA A 134 -18.24 -17.09 -15.15
CA ALA A 134 -18.85 -16.67 -13.88
C ALA A 134 -18.17 -17.16 -12.58
N LEU A 135 -17.03 -17.85 -12.65
CA LEU A 135 -16.31 -18.35 -11.46
C LEU A 135 -15.86 -17.22 -10.52
N CYS A 136 -15.41 -16.08 -11.08
CA CYS A 136 -15.01 -14.92 -10.29
C CYS A 136 -16.20 -14.32 -9.51
N HIS A 137 -17.39 -14.28 -10.12
CA HIS A 137 -18.62 -13.79 -9.51
C HIS A 137 -19.04 -14.70 -8.34
N GLU A 138 -19.03 -16.02 -8.53
CA GLU A 138 -19.38 -16.98 -7.48
C GLU A 138 -18.39 -16.96 -6.29
N ALA A 139 -17.11 -16.68 -6.55
CA ALA A 139 -16.10 -16.55 -5.49
C ALA A 139 -16.19 -15.23 -4.71
N CYS A 140 -16.84 -14.21 -5.27
CA CYS A 140 -16.91 -12.88 -4.66
C CYS A 140 -17.96 -12.83 -3.55
N LYS A 141 -17.52 -12.96 -2.30
CA LYS A 141 -18.38 -12.89 -1.10
C LYS A 141 -19.12 -11.55 -0.97
N ASP A 142 -18.50 -10.47 -1.45
CA ASP A 142 -19.04 -9.11 -1.35
C ASP A 142 -19.93 -8.73 -2.56
N ASN A 143 -20.13 -9.65 -3.52
CA ASN A 143 -20.90 -9.40 -4.75
C ASN A 143 -20.45 -8.13 -5.49
N ALA A 144 -19.14 -7.89 -5.52
CA ALA A 144 -18.53 -6.74 -6.18
C ALA A 144 -18.40 -6.92 -7.70
N ILE A 145 -18.57 -8.13 -8.21
CA ILE A 145 -18.40 -8.44 -9.64
C ILE A 145 -19.77 -8.52 -10.30
N THR A 146 -19.99 -7.77 -11.37
CA THR A 146 -21.22 -7.76 -12.15
C THR A 146 -20.96 -8.30 -13.55
N GLY A 147 -21.87 -9.12 -14.06
CA GLY A 147 -21.77 -9.67 -15.41
C GLY A 147 -22.75 -10.82 -15.61
N GLU A 148 -22.94 -11.22 -16.85
CA GLU A 148 -23.83 -12.31 -17.22
C GLU A 148 -23.03 -13.52 -17.71
N LYS A 149 -23.48 -14.72 -17.32
CA LYS A 149 -22.85 -15.95 -17.80
C LYS A 149 -23.11 -16.11 -19.29
N ALA A 150 -22.12 -16.62 -20.03
CA ALA A 150 -22.29 -16.91 -21.44
C ALA A 150 -23.49 -17.84 -21.68
N ALA A 151 -24.55 -17.32 -22.30
CA ALA A 151 -25.72 -18.07 -22.73
C ALA A 151 -25.68 -18.29 -24.25
N THR A 152 -25.96 -19.53 -24.68
CA THR A 152 -25.88 -20.01 -26.07
C THR A 152 -26.74 -19.24 -27.09
N PHE A 153 -27.62 -18.35 -26.62
CA PHE A 153 -28.57 -17.58 -27.44
C PHE A 153 -28.16 -16.11 -27.64
N LEU A 154 -27.10 -15.63 -26.99
CA LEU A 154 -26.62 -14.25 -27.09
C LEU A 154 -25.41 -14.16 -28.02
N SER A 155 -25.47 -13.25 -29.00
CA SER A 155 -24.40 -12.97 -29.96
C SER A 155 -23.39 -11.94 -29.45
N GLU A 156 -23.73 -11.22 -28.38
CA GLU A 156 -22.88 -10.24 -27.71
C GLU A 156 -22.79 -10.65 -26.24
N TYR A 157 -21.56 -10.83 -25.76
CA TYR A 157 -21.30 -11.11 -24.35
C TYR A 157 -20.71 -9.86 -23.72
N VAL A 158 -21.25 -9.46 -22.57
CA VAL A 158 -20.68 -8.40 -21.74
C VAL A 158 -19.65 -9.05 -20.81
N PRO A 159 -18.37 -8.66 -20.86
CA PRO A 159 -17.36 -9.16 -19.93
C PRO A 159 -17.75 -8.83 -18.49
N PHE A 160 -17.31 -9.65 -17.54
CA PHE A 160 -17.48 -9.35 -16.12
C PHE A 160 -16.74 -8.06 -15.75
N GLU A 161 -17.36 -7.21 -14.95
CA GLU A 161 -16.81 -5.95 -14.45
C GLU A 161 -16.72 -5.99 -12.93
N ILE A 162 -15.66 -5.42 -12.36
CA ILE A 162 -15.45 -5.36 -10.90
C ILE A 162 -15.76 -3.94 -10.43
N SER A 163 -16.78 -3.81 -9.59
CA SER A 163 -17.10 -2.56 -8.91
C SER A 163 -16.08 -2.31 -7.79
N GLN A 164 -15.25 -1.29 -7.97
CA GLN A 164 -14.19 -0.95 -7.00
C GLN A 164 -14.76 -0.46 -5.65
N GLU A 165 -15.96 0.15 -5.65
CA GLU A 165 -16.64 0.59 -4.42
C GLU A 165 -17.03 -0.57 -3.50
N ARG A 166 -17.33 -1.75 -4.07
CA ARG A 166 -17.73 -2.95 -3.32
C ARG A 166 -16.59 -3.94 -3.11
N CYS A 167 -15.52 -3.81 -3.90
CA CYS A 167 -14.41 -4.73 -3.86
C CYS A 167 -13.60 -4.54 -2.58
N THR A 168 -13.55 -5.58 -1.74
CA THR A 168 -12.70 -5.62 -0.54
C THR A 168 -11.24 -5.97 -0.84
N LYS A 169 -10.90 -6.10 -2.14
CA LYS A 169 -9.55 -6.43 -2.63
C LYS A 169 -8.97 -7.71 -2.03
N CYS A 170 -9.83 -8.71 -1.77
CA CYS A 170 -9.47 -9.97 -1.12
C CYS A 170 -8.65 -10.94 -2.01
N GLY A 171 -8.61 -10.70 -3.33
CA GLY A 171 -7.82 -11.47 -4.30
C GLY A 171 -8.34 -12.87 -4.62
N GLU A 172 -9.55 -13.24 -4.18
CA GLU A 172 -10.10 -14.57 -4.44
C GLU A 172 -10.47 -14.76 -5.92
N CYS A 173 -10.93 -13.70 -6.58
CA CYS A 173 -11.31 -13.71 -7.99
C CYS A 173 -10.14 -14.09 -8.92
N ILE A 174 -8.91 -13.64 -8.63
CA ILE A 174 -7.71 -13.99 -9.41
C ILE A 174 -7.42 -15.49 -9.31
N LYS A 175 -7.49 -16.07 -8.12
CA LYS A 175 -7.14 -17.48 -7.89
C LYS A 175 -8.07 -18.45 -8.62
N VAL A 176 -9.33 -18.07 -8.80
CA VAL A 176 -10.34 -18.91 -9.46
C VAL A 176 -10.45 -18.68 -10.96
N CYS A 177 -9.76 -17.67 -11.52
CA CYS A 177 -9.82 -17.36 -12.93
C CYS A 177 -8.90 -18.29 -13.74
N PRO A 178 -9.43 -19.20 -14.58
CA PRO A 178 -8.60 -20.14 -15.33
C PRO A 178 -7.81 -19.49 -16.48
N GLU A 179 -8.31 -18.38 -17.02
CA GLU A 179 -7.70 -17.65 -18.15
C GLU A 179 -6.78 -16.51 -17.69
N GLU A 180 -6.58 -16.36 -16.38
CA GLU A 180 -5.80 -15.25 -15.80
C GLU A 180 -6.24 -13.88 -16.35
N ALA A 181 -7.55 -13.72 -16.56
CA ALA A 181 -8.16 -12.54 -17.18
C ALA A 181 -8.32 -11.36 -16.21
N ILE A 182 -7.84 -11.46 -14.98
CA ILE A 182 -7.98 -10.42 -13.95
C ILE A 182 -6.59 -9.90 -13.60
N GLU A 183 -6.37 -8.61 -13.85
CA GLU A 183 -5.10 -7.93 -13.63
C GLU A 183 -5.23 -6.91 -12.50
N LEU A 184 -4.13 -6.69 -11.77
CA LEU A 184 -4.02 -5.55 -10.85
C LEU A 184 -3.43 -4.36 -11.61
N ILE A 185 -4.18 -3.28 -11.68
CA ILE A 185 -3.73 -1.99 -12.25
C ILE A 185 -3.58 -0.95 -11.14
N ASP A 186 -2.81 0.10 -11.37
CA ASP A 186 -2.71 1.23 -10.44
C ASP A 186 -3.92 2.17 -10.61
N VAL A 187 -4.35 2.85 -9.54
CA VAL A 187 -5.53 3.75 -9.56
C VAL A 187 -5.39 4.85 -10.62
N MET A 188 -4.17 5.29 -10.94
CA MET A 188 -3.93 6.27 -12.00
C MET A 188 -4.34 5.75 -13.40
N ASP A 189 -4.24 4.45 -13.65
CA ASP A 189 -4.58 3.85 -14.95
C ASP A 189 -6.10 3.69 -15.12
N ALA A 190 -6.86 3.66 -14.02
CA ALA A 190 -8.32 3.48 -14.04
C ALA A 190 -9.07 4.72 -14.59
N GLU A 191 -8.53 5.94 -14.39
CA GLU A 191 -9.14 7.17 -14.92
C GLU A 191 -8.90 7.37 -16.43
N GLY A 192 -8.07 6.53 -17.06
CA GLY A 192 -7.72 6.60 -18.47
C GLY A 192 -8.41 5.57 -19.38
N VAL A 193 -9.25 4.68 -18.84
CA VAL A 193 -9.99 3.70 -19.65
C VAL A 193 -11.24 4.37 -20.21
N GLU A 194 -11.08 5.08 -21.34
CA GLU A 194 -12.21 5.47 -22.18
C GLU A 194 -12.93 4.19 -22.64
N VAL A 195 -14.14 4.00 -22.13
CA VAL A 195 -15.11 2.97 -22.55
C VAL A 195 -15.58 3.21 -23.98
#